data_AF-A0A6C0VHC3-F1
#
_entry.id   AF-A0A6C0VHC3-F1
#
_cell.length_a   1.000
_cell.length_b   1.000
_cell.length_c   1.000
_cell.angle_alpha   90.00
_cell.angle_beta   90.00
_cell.angle_gamma   90.00
#
_symmetry.space_group_name_H-M   'P 1'
#
loop_
_entity.id
_entity.type
_entity.pdbx_description
1 polymer ?
#
loop_
_entity_poly.entity_id
_entity_poly.type
_entity_poly.pdbx_seq_one_letter_code
_entity_poly.pdbx_strand_id
1 'polypeptide(L)'
;MGSENDLKQIKALIESQEKIRIGRSKNVQYGEAKLKWISNDPEKYESELQGFLPDKLNSKFILTFLSPAIIYNEYGFSSASISTLREYLAESLNFETLNLTVDDISIIKSFKRTEVVENFVGKWFLKKPSENLIKAGSCFEIKIQVTDDQFDKDIKESLLKLQKTGIGERTGEGFGRFAINLQKKEKYELNKSEDEEKEDGPREDVRKPDGEIPDMVKGIVKDVILNSYKTRIEAKALEDCSGFLKEKSRIPSNSLLGKLDLMLRDSESPEKFMMAFETFPQLTKNKLDRCRNKEMKETLYSFLVPRKDNSKDKKDVAVSKDLYKKKEYEIFPQFDEDYDLNEACILISFDPKEDEDTRSSLYFHYWITFLTKMRKESKKTPVVRERREN
;
A
#
# COMPACT_ATOMS: atom_id res chain seq x y z
N MET A 1 -24.26 -4.91 21.66
CA MET A 1 -23.80 -5.31 23.01
C MET A 1 -24.74 -6.38 23.55
N GLY A 2 -24.20 -7.45 24.15
CA GLY A 2 -24.97 -8.62 24.61
C GLY A 2 -25.82 -8.34 25.84
N SER A 3 -26.59 -9.36 26.25
CA SER A 3 -27.37 -9.35 27.49
C SER A 3 -26.46 -9.31 28.72
N GLU A 4 -27.03 -8.97 29.89
CA GLU A 4 -26.29 -9.02 31.17
C GLU A 4 -25.66 -10.41 31.42
N ASN A 5 -26.37 -11.47 31.01
CA ASN A 5 -25.87 -12.84 31.11
C ASN A 5 -24.64 -13.07 30.21
N ASP A 6 -24.66 -12.55 28.98
CA ASP A 6 -23.51 -12.65 28.05
C ASP A 6 -22.29 -11.93 28.62
N LEU A 7 -22.48 -10.75 29.24
CA LEU A 7 -21.39 -10.01 29.89
C LEU A 7 -20.82 -10.77 31.10
N LYS A 8 -21.67 -11.40 31.92
CA LYS A 8 -21.22 -12.25 33.02
C LYS A 8 -20.42 -13.46 32.53
N GLN A 9 -20.85 -14.09 31.44
CA GLN A 9 -20.12 -15.21 30.83
C GLN A 9 -18.76 -14.77 30.27
N ILE A 10 -18.70 -13.63 29.55
CA ILE A 10 -17.45 -13.06 29.06
C ILE A 10 -16.51 -12.73 30.23
N LYS A 11 -17.06 -12.17 31.31
CA LYS A 11 -16.30 -11.87 32.54
C LYS A 11 -15.66 -13.12 33.12
N ALA A 12 -16.46 -14.17 33.33
CA ALA A 12 -15.96 -15.45 33.85
C ALA A 12 -14.91 -16.09 32.92
N LEU A 13 -15.11 -16.04 31.59
CA LEU A 13 -14.15 -16.56 30.63
C LEU A 13 -12.80 -15.81 30.68
N ILE A 14 -12.84 -14.48 30.73
CA ILE A 14 -11.62 -13.67 30.80
C ILE A 14 -10.90 -13.87 32.13
N GLU A 15 -11.63 -13.94 33.26
CA GLU A 15 -11.04 -14.19 34.58
C GLU A 15 -10.44 -15.59 34.71
N SER A 16 -11.01 -16.60 34.02
CA SER A 16 -10.45 -17.96 33.96
C SER A 16 -9.17 -18.07 33.13
N GLN A 17 -8.87 -17.07 32.28
CA GLN A 17 -7.73 -17.06 31.38
C GLN A 17 -6.64 -16.14 31.92
N GLU A 18 -5.55 -16.70 32.45
CA GLU A 18 -4.44 -15.89 32.97
C GLU A 18 -3.72 -15.08 31.87
N LYS A 19 -3.68 -15.64 30.65
CA LYS A 19 -2.98 -15.11 29.48
C LYS A 19 -3.81 -15.35 28.22
N ILE A 20 -3.98 -14.31 27.42
CA ILE A 20 -4.56 -14.40 26.07
C ILE A 20 -3.47 -14.16 25.02
N ARG A 21 -3.70 -14.62 23.78
CA ARG A 21 -2.83 -14.30 22.64
C ARG A 21 -3.59 -13.58 21.56
N ILE A 22 -3.08 -12.43 21.13
CA ILE A 22 -3.66 -11.59 20.09
C ILE A 22 -2.72 -11.61 18.88
N GLY A 23 -3.27 -11.87 17.70
CA GLY A 23 -2.53 -11.84 16.43
C GLY A 23 -2.24 -13.22 15.84
N ARG A 24 -1.41 -13.24 14.78
CA ARG A 24 -1.16 -14.44 13.96
C ARG A 24 -0.20 -15.45 14.59
N SER A 25 0.67 -15.00 15.48
CA SER A 25 1.71 -15.85 16.07
C SER A 25 1.18 -16.56 17.31
N LYS A 26 0.64 -17.77 17.14
CA LYS A 26 0.16 -18.58 18.28
C LYS A 26 1.30 -19.25 19.05
N ASN A 27 2.49 -19.37 18.42
CA ASN A 27 3.61 -20.21 18.87
C ASN A 27 4.91 -19.44 19.17
N VAL A 28 4.98 -18.14 18.89
CA VAL A 28 6.13 -17.28 19.23
C VAL A 28 5.64 -16.28 20.28
N GLN A 29 6.46 -15.91 21.27
CA GLN A 29 6.08 -15.12 22.47
C GLN A 29 5.45 -13.74 22.19
N TYR A 30 5.44 -13.28 20.93
CA TYR A 30 4.78 -12.03 20.54
C TYR A 30 3.25 -12.15 20.54
N GLY A 31 2.59 -11.17 21.16
CA GLY A 31 1.12 -11.07 21.21
C GLY A 31 0.47 -11.69 22.45
N GLU A 32 1.26 -12.18 23.42
CA GLU A 32 0.73 -12.51 24.74
C GLU A 32 0.27 -11.23 25.45
N ALA A 33 -0.97 -11.25 25.94
CA ALA A 33 -1.58 -10.13 26.63
C ALA A 33 -2.35 -10.61 27.87
N LYS A 34 -2.49 -9.72 28.85
CA LYS A 34 -3.34 -9.91 30.03
C LYS A 34 -4.43 -8.86 30.00
N LEU A 35 -5.68 -9.31 29.97
CA LEU A 35 -6.82 -8.41 30.11
C LEU A 35 -7.02 -8.07 31.58
N LYS A 36 -7.29 -6.80 31.86
CA LYS A 36 -7.68 -6.33 33.20
C LYS A 36 -8.97 -5.54 33.07
N TRP A 37 -9.89 -5.80 33.99
CA TRP A 37 -11.09 -4.99 34.14
C TRP A 37 -10.71 -3.62 34.69
N ILE A 38 -11.17 -2.57 34.02
CA ILE A 38 -10.95 -1.17 34.43
C ILE A 38 -12.05 -0.75 35.42
N SER A 39 -13.21 -1.43 35.38
CA SER A 39 -14.34 -1.23 36.29
C SER A 39 -14.94 -2.58 36.67
N ASN A 40 -15.42 -2.68 37.91
CA ASN A 40 -16.04 -3.89 38.44
C ASN A 40 -17.52 -4.01 38.04
N ASP A 41 -18.14 -2.88 37.72
CA ASP A 41 -19.55 -2.73 37.42
C ASP A 41 -19.77 -2.44 35.92
N PRO A 42 -20.90 -2.87 35.32
CA PRO A 42 -21.23 -2.54 33.95
C PRO A 42 -21.38 -1.03 33.77
N GLU A 43 -20.57 -0.46 32.87
CA GLU A 43 -20.69 0.95 32.52
C GLU A 43 -21.68 1.14 31.36
N LYS A 44 -22.49 2.19 31.44
CA LYS A 44 -23.39 2.56 30.36
C LYS A 44 -22.55 3.13 29.21
N TYR A 45 -22.62 2.50 28.04
CA TYR A 45 -22.05 3.09 26.83
C TYR A 45 -22.86 4.31 26.40
N GLU A 46 -22.21 5.47 26.33
CA GLU A 46 -22.80 6.72 25.85
C GLU A 46 -22.33 7.05 24.43
N SER A 47 -21.02 7.05 24.19
CA SER A 47 -20.40 7.31 22.89
C SER A 47 -18.96 6.79 22.86
N GLU A 48 -18.38 6.71 21.67
CA GLU A 48 -16.94 6.47 21.48
C GLU A 48 -16.06 7.60 22.04
N LEU A 49 -16.64 8.78 22.27
CA LEU A 49 -15.93 9.96 22.77
C LEU A 49 -16.32 10.29 24.19
N GLN A 50 -15.34 10.34 25.08
CA GLN A 50 -15.53 10.84 26.43
C GLN A 50 -15.97 12.32 26.40
N GLY A 51 -17.01 12.64 27.16
CA GLY A 51 -17.61 13.98 27.21
C GLY A 51 -18.41 14.37 25.96
N PHE A 52 -18.82 13.41 25.13
CA PHE A 52 -19.78 13.67 24.05
C PHE A 52 -21.12 14.12 24.64
N LEU A 53 -21.67 15.21 24.11
CA LEU A 53 -22.95 15.78 24.57
C LEU A 53 -23.99 15.60 23.46
N PRO A 54 -24.91 14.61 23.57
CA PRO A 54 -26.00 14.38 22.62
C PRO A 54 -26.79 15.63 22.25
N ASP A 55 -27.03 16.51 23.22
CA ASP A 55 -27.83 17.72 23.00
C ASP A 55 -27.17 18.72 22.04
N LYS A 56 -25.83 18.71 21.95
CA LYS A 56 -25.06 19.56 21.03
C LYS A 56 -24.96 19.00 19.61
N LEU A 57 -25.49 17.79 19.38
CA LEU A 57 -25.58 17.21 18.04
C LEU A 57 -26.60 17.98 17.22
N ASN A 58 -26.24 18.34 16.00
CA ASN A 58 -27.09 19.03 15.04
C ASN A 58 -27.15 18.24 13.72
N SER A 59 -27.98 18.71 12.79
CA SER A 59 -28.21 18.06 11.49
C SER A 59 -26.96 17.92 10.63
N LYS A 60 -25.88 18.64 10.99
CA LYS A 60 -24.56 18.59 10.37
C LYS A 60 -23.50 18.06 11.33
N PHE A 61 -22.89 16.92 11.00
CA PHE A 61 -21.90 16.28 11.84
C PHE A 61 -20.83 15.56 11.03
N ILE A 62 -19.70 15.24 11.67
CA ILE A 62 -18.62 14.46 11.06
C ILE A 62 -18.69 13.03 11.57
N LEU A 63 -18.82 12.07 10.67
CA LEU A 63 -18.69 10.65 10.97
C LEU A 63 -17.27 10.20 10.66
N THR A 64 -16.57 9.63 11.65
CA THR A 64 -15.23 9.07 11.50
C THR A 64 -15.22 7.58 11.80
N PHE A 65 -14.85 6.75 10.83
CA PHE A 65 -14.73 5.31 11.05
C PHE A 65 -13.56 4.98 11.98
N LEU A 66 -13.82 4.24 13.05
CA LEU A 66 -12.80 3.74 14.00
C LEU A 66 -12.32 2.34 13.65
N SER A 67 -13.13 1.60 12.89
CA SER A 67 -12.80 0.29 12.34
C SER A 67 -13.15 0.27 10.84
N PRO A 68 -12.63 -0.69 10.07
CA PRO A 68 -13.07 -0.88 8.69
C PRO A 68 -14.58 -1.15 8.63
N ALA A 69 -15.27 -0.67 7.60
CA ALA A 69 -16.71 -0.89 7.41
C ALA A 69 -16.99 -1.64 6.11
N ILE A 70 -17.75 -2.72 6.23
CA ILE A 70 -18.24 -3.52 5.11
C ILE A 70 -19.63 -3.01 4.78
N ILE A 71 -19.83 -2.61 3.53
CA ILE A 71 -21.09 -2.03 3.06
C ILE A 71 -21.40 -2.69 1.71
N TYR A 72 -22.60 -3.25 1.55
CA TYR A 72 -23.01 -3.88 0.29
C TYR A 72 -23.84 -2.93 -0.56
N ASN A 73 -23.69 -3.00 -1.87
CA ASN A 73 -24.66 -2.36 -2.76
C ASN A 73 -25.93 -3.22 -2.88
N GLU A 74 -26.93 -2.70 -3.59
CA GLU A 74 -28.20 -3.39 -3.90
C GLU A 74 -28.03 -4.78 -4.56
N TYR A 75 -26.85 -5.08 -5.11
CA TYR A 75 -26.53 -6.35 -5.75
C TYR A 75 -25.75 -7.31 -4.83
N GLY A 76 -25.53 -6.95 -3.56
CA GLY A 76 -24.81 -7.77 -2.58
C GLY A 76 -23.28 -7.76 -2.72
N PHE A 77 -22.71 -6.81 -3.46
CA PHE A 77 -21.24 -6.65 -3.58
C PHE A 77 -20.72 -5.59 -2.62
N SER A 78 -19.56 -5.84 -2.01
CA SER A 78 -18.88 -4.84 -1.19
C SER A 78 -18.53 -3.60 -1.99
N SER A 79 -18.99 -2.46 -1.50
CA SER A 79 -18.83 -1.16 -2.11
C SER A 79 -18.33 -0.17 -1.06
N ALA A 80 -17.23 0.51 -1.37
CA ALA A 80 -16.77 1.66 -0.61
C ALA A 80 -17.19 2.98 -1.28
N SER A 81 -18.27 2.97 -2.07
CA SER A 81 -18.78 4.18 -2.74
C SER A 81 -19.51 5.09 -1.74
N ILE A 82 -19.59 6.38 -2.07
CA ILE A 82 -20.32 7.35 -1.25
C ILE A 82 -21.84 7.13 -1.36
N SER A 83 -22.35 6.74 -2.53
CA SER A 83 -23.78 6.47 -2.72
C SER A 83 -24.24 5.32 -1.84
N THR A 84 -23.50 4.21 -1.83
CA THR A 84 -23.84 3.05 -1.01
C THR A 84 -23.76 3.35 0.49
N LEU A 85 -22.81 4.19 0.93
CA LEU A 85 -22.78 4.67 2.32
C LEU A 85 -24.01 5.51 2.67
N ARG A 86 -24.50 6.37 1.76
CA ARG A 86 -25.72 7.17 1.98
C ARG A 86 -26.95 6.27 2.12
N GLU A 87 -27.06 5.26 1.26
CA GLU A 87 -28.13 4.25 1.31
C GLU A 87 -28.12 3.54 2.67
N TYR A 88 -26.96 3.02 3.10
CA TYR A 88 -26.82 2.36 4.40
C TYR A 88 -27.14 3.28 5.58
N LEU A 89 -26.74 4.55 5.52
CA LEU A 89 -27.07 5.51 6.57
C LEU A 89 -28.58 5.77 6.66
N ALA A 90 -29.25 5.95 5.51
CA ALA A 90 -30.70 6.18 5.49
C ALA A 90 -31.46 4.98 6.05
N GLU A 91 -31.09 3.77 5.63
CA GLU A 91 -31.67 2.52 6.13
C GLU A 91 -31.40 2.35 7.63
N SER A 92 -30.14 2.49 8.06
CA SER A 92 -29.73 2.28 9.45
C SER A 92 -30.31 3.30 10.43
N LEU A 93 -30.64 4.50 9.95
CA LEU A 93 -31.30 5.56 10.72
C LEU A 93 -32.83 5.47 10.66
N ASN A 94 -33.40 4.47 9.97
CA ASN A 94 -34.84 4.29 9.76
C ASN A 94 -35.52 5.53 9.15
N PHE A 95 -34.89 6.12 8.12
CA PHE A 95 -35.38 7.34 7.49
C PHE A 95 -36.84 7.24 7.01
N GLU A 96 -37.28 6.06 6.55
CA GLU A 96 -38.68 5.83 6.15
C GLU A 96 -39.66 6.10 7.31
N THR A 97 -39.32 5.67 8.54
CA THR A 97 -40.16 5.93 9.73
C THR A 97 -40.17 7.41 10.11
N LEU A 98 -39.14 8.15 9.70
CA LEU A 98 -38.98 9.58 9.93
C LEU A 98 -39.51 10.44 8.77
N ASN A 99 -40.13 9.84 7.75
CA ASN A 99 -40.55 10.49 6.50
C ASN A 99 -39.41 11.20 5.75
N LEU A 100 -38.20 10.63 5.82
CA LEU A 100 -37.00 11.08 5.12
C LEU A 100 -36.59 10.08 4.04
N THR A 101 -35.78 10.55 3.10
CA THR A 101 -35.26 9.79 1.97
C THR A 101 -33.73 9.85 1.90
N VAL A 102 -33.12 9.01 1.07
CA VAL A 102 -31.66 9.03 0.85
C VAL A 102 -31.18 10.41 0.35
N ASP A 103 -32.03 11.15 -0.36
CA ASP A 103 -31.74 12.50 -0.87
C ASP A 103 -31.64 13.55 0.23
N ASP A 104 -32.24 13.29 1.39
CA ASP A 104 -32.10 14.13 2.58
C ASP A 104 -30.74 13.94 3.26
N ILE A 105 -29.97 12.91 2.92
CA ILE A 105 -28.57 12.77 3.39
C ILE A 105 -27.62 13.34 2.34
N SER A 106 -26.89 14.39 2.71
CA SER A 106 -25.81 14.95 1.91
C SER A 106 -24.45 14.70 2.56
N ILE A 107 -23.47 14.24 1.78
CA ILE A 107 -22.06 14.18 2.20
C ILE A 107 -21.36 15.39 1.58
N ILE A 108 -21.08 16.40 2.39
CA ILE A 108 -20.54 17.69 1.93
C ILE A 108 -19.05 17.56 1.60
N LYS A 109 -18.30 16.87 2.47
CA LYS A 109 -16.87 16.59 2.30
C LYS A 109 -16.57 15.16 2.71
N SER A 110 -15.55 14.57 2.09
CA SER A 110 -15.06 13.26 2.47
C SER A 110 -13.55 13.17 2.41
N PHE A 111 -12.97 12.52 3.42
CA PHE A 111 -11.62 11.99 3.40
C PHE A 111 -11.74 10.48 3.51
N LYS A 112 -11.75 9.80 2.35
CA LYS A 112 -12.02 8.36 2.28
C LYS A 112 -10.77 7.62 1.85
N ARG A 113 -10.44 6.55 2.56
CA ARG A 113 -9.54 5.50 2.09
C ARG A 113 -10.30 4.18 2.01
N THR A 114 -9.86 3.32 1.11
CA THR A 114 -10.42 1.98 0.96
C THR A 114 -9.35 0.95 1.29
N GLU A 115 -9.78 -0.22 1.74
CA GLU A 115 -8.91 -1.36 1.91
C GLU A 115 -9.62 -2.65 1.53
N VAL A 116 -8.83 -3.68 1.25
CA VAL A 116 -9.34 -5.00 0.92
C VAL A 116 -8.98 -5.93 2.06
N VAL A 117 -9.97 -6.57 2.67
CA VAL A 117 -9.77 -7.49 3.79
C VAL A 117 -10.15 -8.90 3.40
N GLU A 118 -9.21 -9.83 3.59
CA GLU A 118 -9.42 -11.26 3.54
C GLU A 118 -9.15 -11.84 4.94
N ASN A 119 -10.15 -12.48 5.54
CA ASN A 119 -10.01 -13.13 6.85
C ASN A 119 -9.85 -14.64 6.68
N PHE A 120 -9.01 -15.28 7.49
CA PHE A 120 -8.88 -16.74 7.50
C PHE A 120 -9.77 -17.36 8.59
N VAL A 121 -10.59 -18.35 8.23
CA VAL A 121 -11.44 -19.09 9.15
C VAL A 121 -10.69 -20.32 9.63
N GLY A 122 -10.13 -20.27 10.83
CA GLY A 122 -9.34 -21.37 11.41
C GLY A 122 -10.09 -22.70 11.52
N LYS A 123 -11.42 -22.68 11.71
CA LYS A 123 -12.25 -23.90 11.78
C LYS A 123 -12.34 -24.63 10.43
N TRP A 124 -12.30 -23.89 9.32
CA TRP A 124 -12.50 -24.45 7.97
C TRP A 124 -11.19 -24.54 7.19
N PHE A 125 -10.11 -23.98 7.73
CA PHE A 125 -8.82 -23.83 7.06
C PHE A 125 -8.92 -23.13 5.69
N LEU A 126 -9.86 -22.19 5.55
CA LEU A 126 -10.15 -21.47 4.31
C LEU A 126 -10.23 -19.96 4.56
N LYS A 127 -9.93 -19.18 3.51
CA LYS A 127 -10.17 -17.74 3.50
C LYS A 127 -11.66 -17.44 3.31
N LYS A 128 -12.17 -16.42 4.01
CA LYS A 128 -13.42 -15.75 3.67
C LYS A 128 -13.24 -15.00 2.32
N PRO A 129 -14.33 -14.77 1.57
CA PRO A 129 -14.31 -13.89 0.42
C PRO A 129 -13.65 -12.55 0.74
N SER A 130 -12.92 -12.03 -0.23
CA SER A 130 -12.30 -10.72 -0.15
C SER A 130 -13.36 -9.64 -0.26
N GLU A 131 -13.39 -8.72 0.71
CA GLU A 131 -14.33 -7.59 0.74
C GLU A 131 -13.57 -6.29 0.47
N ASN A 132 -14.22 -5.32 -0.18
CA ASN A 132 -13.73 -3.95 -0.34
C ASN A 132 -14.44 -3.03 0.67
N LEU A 133 -13.67 -2.40 1.55
CA LEU A 133 -14.17 -1.73 2.74
C LEU A 133 -13.83 -0.24 2.74
N ILE A 134 -14.61 0.52 3.49
CA ILE A 134 -14.18 1.85 3.94
C ILE A 134 -13.16 1.64 5.07
N LYS A 135 -11.95 2.14 4.87
CA LYS A 135 -10.85 1.97 5.82
C LYS A 135 -11.08 2.79 7.09
N ALA A 136 -10.64 2.26 8.24
CA ALA A 136 -10.57 3.01 9.50
C ALA A 136 -9.82 4.36 9.32
N GLY A 137 -10.28 5.39 9.99
CA GLY A 137 -9.80 6.78 9.85
C GLY A 137 -10.42 7.55 8.68
N SER A 138 -11.30 6.93 7.88
CA SER A 138 -12.08 7.67 6.87
C SER A 138 -13.13 8.55 7.55
N CYS A 139 -13.26 9.79 7.07
CA CYS A 139 -14.14 10.81 7.65
C CYS A 139 -15.12 11.37 6.60
N PHE A 140 -16.36 11.61 7.00
CA PHE A 140 -17.42 12.14 6.16
C PHE A 140 -18.15 13.26 6.89
N GLU A 141 -18.19 14.46 6.30
CA GLU A 141 -19.02 15.57 6.76
C GLU A 141 -20.44 15.36 6.22
N ILE A 142 -21.34 14.93 7.09
CA ILE A 142 -22.73 14.60 6.76
C ILE A 142 -23.63 15.77 7.15
N LYS A 143 -24.57 16.10 6.29
CA LYS A 143 -25.70 16.98 6.61
C LYS A 143 -27.01 16.29 6.23
N ILE A 144 -27.87 16.11 7.22
CA ILE A 144 -29.26 15.68 7.05
C ILE A 144 -30.08 16.94 6.76
N GLN A 145 -30.81 16.96 5.65
CA GLN A 145 -31.55 18.11 5.13
C GLN A 145 -32.92 18.26 5.79
N VAL A 146 -32.93 18.27 7.11
CA VAL A 146 -34.12 18.53 7.93
C VAL A 146 -34.07 19.95 8.50
N THR A 147 -35.23 20.52 8.81
CA THR A 147 -35.31 21.76 9.57
C THR A 147 -34.83 21.53 11.01
N ASP A 148 -34.43 22.58 11.73
CA ASP A 148 -33.86 22.43 13.09
C ASP A 148 -34.89 21.85 14.10
N ASP A 149 -36.18 22.08 13.86
CA ASP A 149 -37.29 21.48 14.61
C ASP A 149 -37.53 20.00 14.26
N GLN A 150 -37.12 19.57 13.06
CA GLN A 150 -37.18 18.18 12.62
C GLN A 150 -35.90 17.37 12.95
N PHE A 151 -34.78 18.04 13.26
CA PHE A 151 -33.61 17.38 13.85
C PHE A 151 -33.84 17.14 15.36
N ASP A 152 -34.88 16.37 15.61
CA ASP A 152 -35.43 16.16 16.93
C ASP A 152 -34.71 15.04 17.70
N LYS A 153 -35.32 14.66 18.81
CA LYS A 153 -34.80 13.63 19.70
C LYS A 153 -34.72 12.26 19.02
N ASP A 154 -35.62 11.94 18.09
CA ASP A 154 -35.71 10.60 17.49
C ASP A 154 -34.57 10.35 16.51
N ILE A 155 -34.19 11.36 15.72
CA ILE A 155 -33.02 11.28 14.83
C ILE A 155 -31.74 11.15 15.66
N LYS A 156 -31.60 11.96 16.72
CA LYS A 156 -30.44 11.91 17.61
C LYS A 156 -30.32 10.54 18.28
N GLU A 157 -31.42 10.00 18.82
CA GLU A 157 -31.43 8.68 19.44
C GLU A 157 -31.10 7.57 18.45
N SER A 158 -31.62 7.63 17.23
CA SER A 158 -31.32 6.67 16.16
C SER A 158 -29.84 6.69 15.78
N LEU A 159 -29.25 7.88 15.68
CA LEU A 159 -27.82 8.04 15.39
C LEU A 159 -26.92 7.53 16.53
N LEU A 160 -27.30 7.75 17.79
CA LEU A 160 -26.56 7.21 18.95
C LEU A 160 -26.69 5.70 19.06
N LYS A 161 -27.88 5.16 18.76
CA LYS A 161 -28.10 3.72 18.68
C LYS A 161 -27.23 3.10 17.60
N LEU A 162 -27.17 3.73 16.42
CA LEU A 162 -26.31 3.32 15.32
C LEU A 162 -24.83 3.39 15.71
N GLN A 163 -24.41 4.43 16.42
CA GLN A 163 -23.04 4.54 16.93
C GLN A 163 -22.71 3.39 17.90
N LYS A 164 -23.66 2.96 18.73
CA LYS A 164 -23.50 1.85 19.67
C LYS A 164 -23.42 0.49 18.97
N THR A 165 -24.15 0.30 17.88
CA THR A 165 -24.19 -0.97 17.15
C THR A 165 -23.12 -1.08 16.06
N GLY A 166 -22.64 0.06 15.55
CA GLY A 166 -21.88 0.12 14.31
C GLY A 166 -22.79 0.09 13.07
N ILE A 167 -22.24 0.50 11.93
CA ILE A 167 -22.90 0.54 10.62
C ILE A 167 -22.29 -0.51 9.68
N GLY A 168 -23.11 -1.11 8.83
CA GLY A 168 -22.63 -2.09 7.85
C GLY A 168 -22.70 -3.52 8.36
N GLU A 169 -21.92 -4.39 7.73
CA GLU A 169 -21.92 -5.82 8.01
C GLU A 169 -20.91 -6.23 9.08
N ARG A 170 -21.21 -7.35 9.74
CA ARG A 170 -20.31 -8.01 10.70
C ARG A 170 -19.88 -7.09 11.85
N THR A 171 -20.77 -6.22 12.29
CA THR A 171 -20.53 -5.31 13.42
C THR A 171 -20.24 -6.04 14.73
N GLY A 172 -20.82 -7.24 14.91
CA GLY A 172 -20.50 -8.14 16.02
C GLY A 172 -19.05 -8.64 16.05
N GLU A 173 -18.33 -8.59 14.92
CA GLU A 173 -16.89 -8.88 14.84
C GLU A 173 -16.02 -7.62 15.05
N GLY A 174 -16.65 -6.45 15.24
CA GLY A 174 -15.97 -5.16 15.44
C GLY A 174 -15.79 -4.32 14.18
N PHE A 175 -16.40 -4.70 13.05
CA PHE A 175 -16.47 -3.85 11.85
C PHE A 175 -17.49 -2.71 12.04
N GLY A 176 -17.36 -1.64 11.25
CA GLY A 176 -18.39 -0.60 11.19
C GLY A 176 -18.48 0.35 12.39
N ARG A 177 -17.53 0.32 13.33
CA ARG A 177 -17.48 1.28 14.44
C ARG A 177 -17.12 2.68 13.95
N PHE A 178 -17.77 3.68 14.51
CA PHE A 178 -17.51 5.09 14.16
C PHE A 178 -17.71 6.04 15.34
N ALA A 179 -17.00 7.16 15.29
CA ALA A 179 -17.16 8.30 16.19
C ALA A 179 -17.87 9.46 15.48
N ILE A 180 -18.70 10.19 16.22
CA ILE A 180 -19.36 11.41 15.77
C ILE A 180 -18.58 12.61 16.33
N ASN A 181 -18.20 13.56 15.47
CA ASN A 181 -17.48 14.78 15.83
C ASN A 181 -16.19 14.52 16.62
N LEU A 182 -15.39 13.54 16.16
CA LEU A 182 -14.06 13.24 16.70
C LEU A 182 -13.11 14.44 16.64
N GLN A 183 -13.23 15.24 15.58
CA GLN A 183 -12.41 16.42 15.34
C GLN A 183 -12.90 17.59 16.22
N LYS A 184 -12.30 17.75 17.41
CA LYS A 184 -12.68 18.78 18.39
C LYS A 184 -11.91 20.11 18.25
N LYS A 185 -10.74 20.11 17.62
CA LYS A 185 -9.86 21.28 17.51
C LYS A 185 -9.93 21.89 16.10
N GLU A 186 -10.09 23.22 16.02
CA GLU A 186 -10.04 23.96 14.76
C GLU A 186 -8.62 24.03 14.17
N LYS A 187 -7.62 24.00 15.05
CA LYS A 187 -6.20 23.99 14.71
C LYS A 187 -5.55 22.77 15.34
N TYR A 188 -4.86 22.01 14.50
CA TYR A 188 -3.95 20.98 14.96
C TYR A 188 -2.59 21.63 15.04
N GLU A 189 -2.10 21.77 16.26
CA GLU A 189 -0.69 22.02 16.48
C GLU A 189 -0.01 20.66 16.41
N LEU A 190 1.11 20.59 15.70
CA LEU A 190 2.02 19.47 15.89
C LEU A 190 2.49 19.63 17.33
N ASN A 191 1.93 18.85 18.24
CA ASN A 191 2.54 18.61 19.53
C ASN A 191 3.87 17.90 19.22
N LYS A 192 4.91 18.69 18.98
CA LYS A 192 6.21 18.35 19.55
C LYS A 192 5.90 18.11 21.02
N SER A 193 6.15 16.89 21.48
CA SER A 193 5.82 16.47 22.84
C SER A 193 6.20 17.58 23.83
N GLU A 194 5.40 17.80 24.88
CA GLU A 194 5.78 18.74 25.95
C GLU A 194 7.12 18.35 26.62
N ASP A 195 7.61 17.12 26.36
CA ASP A 195 8.96 16.65 26.66
C ASP A 195 10.07 17.37 25.85
N GLU A 196 9.75 18.07 24.76
CA GLU A 196 10.73 18.87 24.00
C GLU A 196 10.87 20.30 24.51
N GLU A 197 9.90 20.83 25.27
CA GLU A 197 9.89 22.23 25.71
C GLU A 197 9.91 22.42 27.25
N LYS A 198 9.68 21.38 28.06
CA LYS A 198 9.69 21.50 29.55
C LYS A 198 10.79 20.74 30.28
N GLU A 199 11.73 20.12 29.58
CA GLU A 199 12.97 19.62 30.19
C GLU A 199 14.14 20.56 29.86
N ASP A 200 14.33 21.59 30.69
CA ASP A 200 15.66 22.18 30.97
C ASP A 200 16.55 21.21 31.79
N GLY A 201 16.16 19.94 31.89
CA GLY A 201 17.02 18.84 32.33
C GLY A 201 17.74 18.22 31.13
N PRO A 202 18.96 17.70 31.29
CA PRO A 202 19.63 17.02 30.19
C PRO A 202 18.75 15.86 29.75
N ARG A 203 18.29 15.90 28.50
CA ARG A 203 17.68 14.75 27.82
C ARG A 203 18.56 13.55 28.18
N GLU A 204 18.00 12.51 28.79
CA GLU A 204 18.66 11.23 28.66
C GLU A 204 18.57 10.92 27.17
N ASP A 205 19.65 11.28 26.46
CA ASP A 205 19.86 10.88 25.09
C ASP A 205 19.43 9.42 25.01
N VAL A 206 18.52 9.10 24.10
CA VAL A 206 18.27 7.70 23.75
C VAL A 206 19.58 7.21 23.17
N ARG A 207 20.47 6.76 24.07
CA ARG A 207 21.81 6.33 23.71
C ARG A 207 21.59 5.06 22.92
N LYS A 208 22.10 5.06 21.70
CA LYS A 208 22.25 3.83 20.93
C LYS A 208 22.81 2.78 21.90
N PRO A 209 22.14 1.61 22.05
CA PRO A 209 22.62 0.59 22.95
C PRO A 209 24.10 0.32 22.70
N ASP A 210 24.90 0.31 23.76
CA ASP A 210 26.31 0.01 23.65
C ASP A 210 26.49 -1.42 23.13
N GLY A 211 27.21 -1.58 22.02
CA GLY A 211 27.48 -2.88 21.41
C GLY A 211 27.38 -2.89 19.88
N GLU A 212 27.87 -3.96 19.28
CA GLU A 212 27.69 -4.20 17.85
C GLU A 212 26.23 -4.58 17.55
N ILE A 213 25.73 -4.13 16.40
CA ILE A 213 24.39 -4.49 15.94
C ILE A 213 24.37 -6.00 15.69
N PRO A 214 23.44 -6.77 16.30
CA PRO A 214 23.33 -8.20 16.06
C PRO A 214 23.10 -8.53 14.58
N ASP A 215 23.69 -9.62 14.08
CA ASP A 215 23.61 -9.99 12.66
C ASP A 215 22.18 -10.17 12.16
N MET A 216 21.28 -10.67 13.02
CA MET A 216 19.85 -10.78 12.70
C MET A 216 19.24 -9.40 12.40
N VAL A 217 19.61 -8.36 13.18
CA VAL A 217 19.12 -7.00 12.98
C VAL A 217 19.72 -6.41 11.71
N LYS A 218 21.03 -6.62 11.46
CA LYS A 218 21.67 -6.25 10.19
C LYS A 218 20.95 -6.88 8.99
N GLY A 219 20.56 -8.15 9.08
CA GLY A 219 19.80 -8.86 8.06
C GLY A 219 18.43 -8.23 7.78
N ILE A 220 17.65 -7.92 8.83
CA ILE A 220 16.35 -7.26 8.69
C ILE A 220 16.51 -5.88 8.03
N VAL A 221 17.48 -5.09 8.48
CA VAL A 221 17.75 -3.76 7.91
C VAL A 221 18.22 -3.88 6.45
N LYS A 222 19.09 -4.86 6.14
CA LYS A 222 19.51 -5.16 4.76
C LYS A 222 18.30 -5.48 3.87
N ASP A 223 17.35 -6.29 4.33
CA ASP A 223 16.14 -6.62 3.57
C ASP A 223 15.25 -5.39 3.31
N VAL A 224 15.12 -4.49 4.30
CA VAL A 224 14.38 -3.23 4.16
C VAL A 224 15.04 -2.31 3.13
N ILE A 225 16.37 -2.18 3.20
CA ILE A 225 17.18 -1.42 2.24
C ILE A 225 16.99 -1.99 0.84
N LEU A 226 17.15 -3.30 0.66
CA LEU A 226 17.01 -3.99 -0.63
C LEU A 226 15.60 -3.84 -1.22
N ASN A 227 14.55 -3.93 -0.40
CA ASN A 227 13.18 -3.71 -0.86
C ASN A 227 12.96 -2.27 -1.32
N SER A 228 13.50 -1.29 -0.58
CA SER A 228 13.44 0.11 -0.97
C SER A 228 14.12 0.36 -2.33
N TYR A 229 15.29 -0.22 -2.55
CA TYR A 229 15.97 -0.13 -3.85
C TYR A 229 15.20 -0.83 -4.97
N LYS A 230 14.63 -2.02 -4.73
CA LYS A 230 13.78 -2.72 -5.72
C LYS A 230 12.62 -1.85 -6.18
N THR A 231 11.91 -1.20 -5.25
CA THR A 231 10.78 -0.31 -5.60
C THR A 231 11.22 0.88 -6.46
N ARG A 232 12.37 1.49 -6.16
CA ARG A 232 12.91 2.60 -6.96
C ARG A 232 13.34 2.15 -8.35
N ILE A 233 13.99 0.99 -8.43
CA ILE A 233 14.39 0.38 -9.70
C ILE A 233 13.19 0.05 -10.56
N GLU A 234 12.10 -0.46 -9.98
CA GLU A 234 10.85 -0.68 -10.70
C GLU A 234 10.28 0.62 -11.26
N ALA A 235 10.23 1.68 -10.43
CA ALA A 235 9.75 2.99 -10.86
C ALA A 235 10.57 3.52 -12.05
N LYS A 236 11.90 3.48 -11.95
CA LYS A 236 12.81 3.87 -13.04
C LYS A 236 12.64 2.99 -14.28
N ALA A 237 12.54 1.68 -14.14
CA ALA A 237 12.31 0.77 -15.27
C ALA A 237 11.02 1.11 -16.02
N LEU A 238 9.96 1.45 -15.30
CA LEU A 238 8.68 1.85 -15.88
C LEU A 238 8.76 3.23 -16.55
N GLU A 239 9.46 4.18 -15.93
CA GLU A 239 9.72 5.51 -16.49
C GLU A 239 10.53 5.42 -17.79
N ASP A 240 11.70 4.78 -17.76
CA ASP A 240 12.57 4.59 -18.92
C ASP A 240 11.82 3.83 -20.05
N CYS A 241 11.03 2.81 -19.68
CA CYS A 241 10.22 2.06 -20.64
C CYS A 241 9.15 2.94 -21.32
N SER A 242 8.57 3.91 -20.61
CA SER A 242 7.47 4.73 -21.12
C SER A 242 7.85 5.48 -22.40
N GLY A 243 9.10 5.96 -22.51
CA GLY A 243 9.59 6.66 -23.69
C GLY A 243 9.68 5.79 -24.94
N PHE A 244 9.98 4.50 -24.80
CA PHE A 244 10.01 3.52 -25.90
C PHE A 244 8.62 3.07 -26.35
N LEU A 245 7.59 3.28 -25.52
CA LEU A 245 6.22 2.86 -25.77
C LEU A 245 5.37 3.89 -26.53
N LYS A 246 5.91 5.09 -26.78
CA LYS A 246 5.18 6.18 -27.45
C LYS A 246 4.74 5.82 -28.88
N GLU A 247 5.59 5.12 -29.65
CA GLU A 247 5.29 4.72 -31.03
C GLU A 247 5.01 3.22 -31.12
N LYS A 248 3.73 2.84 -30.91
CA LYS A 248 3.31 1.43 -30.79
C LYS A 248 3.69 0.54 -31.97
N SER A 249 3.70 1.08 -33.19
CA SER A 249 4.06 0.35 -34.41
C SER A 249 5.54 -0.08 -34.46
N ARG A 250 6.40 0.52 -33.63
CA ARG A 250 7.84 0.22 -33.56
C ARG A 250 8.23 -0.65 -32.37
N ILE A 251 7.28 -1.02 -31.53
CA ILE A 251 7.53 -1.94 -30.41
C ILE A 251 7.89 -3.32 -30.98
N PRO A 252 8.93 -4.00 -30.47
CA PRO A 252 9.25 -5.36 -30.90
C PRO A 252 8.09 -6.34 -30.70
N SER A 253 8.07 -7.42 -31.49
CA SER A 253 7.04 -8.45 -31.37
C SER A 253 7.09 -9.13 -30.00
N ASN A 254 5.92 -9.54 -29.49
CA ASN A 254 5.83 -10.27 -28.22
C ASN A 254 6.70 -11.55 -28.19
N SER A 255 6.94 -12.19 -29.34
CA SER A 255 7.87 -13.32 -29.46
C SER A 255 9.33 -12.93 -29.23
N LEU A 256 9.78 -11.80 -29.81
CA LEU A 256 11.14 -11.30 -29.61
C LEU A 256 11.34 -10.84 -28.17
N LEU A 257 10.37 -10.11 -27.60
CA LEU A 257 10.41 -9.70 -26.20
C LEU A 257 10.39 -10.89 -25.23
N GLY A 258 9.62 -11.95 -25.54
CA GLY A 258 9.63 -13.18 -24.77
C GLY A 258 10.97 -13.92 -24.83
N LYS A 259 11.63 -13.90 -25.99
CA LYS A 259 13.00 -14.44 -26.13
C LYS A 259 14.01 -13.66 -25.28
N LEU A 260 13.90 -12.33 -25.25
CA LEU A 260 14.76 -11.49 -24.41
C LEU A 260 14.57 -11.76 -22.91
N ASP A 261 13.32 -11.91 -22.46
CA ASP A 261 12.99 -12.24 -21.06
C ASP A 261 13.54 -13.62 -20.67
N LEU A 262 13.45 -14.63 -21.54
CA LEU A 262 14.07 -15.94 -21.30
C LEU A 262 15.60 -15.84 -21.21
N MET A 263 16.24 -15.14 -22.16
CA MET A 263 17.68 -14.95 -22.14
C MET A 263 18.17 -14.24 -20.88
N LEU A 264 17.40 -13.26 -20.39
CA LEU A 264 17.70 -12.56 -19.15
C LEU A 264 17.64 -13.49 -17.94
N ARG A 265 16.63 -14.37 -17.88
CA ARG A 265 16.43 -15.33 -16.78
C ARG A 265 17.45 -16.47 -16.80
N ASP A 266 17.91 -16.87 -17.98
CA ASP A 266 18.92 -17.93 -18.16
C ASP A 266 20.36 -17.39 -18.03
N SER A 267 20.54 -16.07 -17.92
CA SER A 267 21.87 -15.46 -17.77
C SER A 267 22.34 -15.47 -16.33
N GLU A 268 23.55 -15.98 -16.10
CA GLU A 268 24.16 -16.00 -14.76
C GLU A 268 24.69 -14.62 -14.32
N SER A 269 24.93 -13.69 -15.26
CA SER A 269 25.40 -12.33 -14.94
C SER A 269 24.91 -11.29 -15.96
N PRO A 270 24.84 -10.00 -15.58
CA PRO A 270 24.54 -8.90 -16.50
C PRO A 270 25.43 -8.90 -17.75
N GLU A 271 26.72 -9.19 -17.58
CA GLU A 271 27.72 -9.26 -18.66
C GLU A 271 27.36 -10.35 -19.68
N LYS A 272 27.05 -11.57 -19.22
CA LYS A 272 26.66 -12.69 -20.10
C LYS A 272 25.37 -12.36 -20.86
N PHE A 273 24.40 -11.73 -20.20
CA PHE A 273 23.17 -11.28 -20.85
C PHE A 273 23.48 -10.29 -21.98
N MET A 274 24.31 -9.28 -21.73
CA MET A 274 24.64 -8.27 -22.73
C MET A 274 25.49 -8.85 -23.89
N MET A 275 26.44 -9.76 -23.62
CA MET A 275 27.20 -10.46 -24.66
C MET A 275 26.31 -11.31 -25.56
N ALA A 276 25.21 -11.87 -25.04
CA ALA A 276 24.31 -12.69 -25.84
C ALA A 276 23.66 -11.91 -27.00
N PHE A 277 23.54 -10.57 -26.90
CA PHE A 277 23.06 -9.73 -28.01
C PHE A 277 24.04 -9.66 -29.18
N GLU A 278 25.33 -9.90 -28.97
CA GLU A 278 26.31 -9.90 -30.06
C GLU A 278 26.00 -11.01 -31.06
N THR A 279 25.50 -12.14 -30.57
CA THR A 279 25.14 -13.33 -31.36
C THR A 279 23.85 -13.16 -32.18
N PHE A 280 23.11 -12.05 -31.99
CA PHE A 280 21.85 -11.84 -32.70
C PHE A 280 22.06 -11.62 -34.20
N PRO A 281 21.23 -12.25 -35.06
CA PRO A 281 21.18 -11.93 -36.48
C PRO A 281 20.93 -10.44 -36.70
N GLN A 282 21.51 -9.86 -37.76
CA GLN A 282 21.37 -8.44 -38.06
C GLN A 282 19.90 -8.01 -38.20
N LEU A 283 19.04 -8.89 -38.74
CA LEU A 283 17.60 -8.65 -38.84
C LEU A 283 16.93 -8.47 -37.48
N THR A 284 17.41 -9.16 -36.44
CA THR A 284 16.90 -9.03 -35.06
C THR A 284 17.39 -7.73 -34.43
N LYS A 285 18.67 -7.38 -34.62
CA LYS A 285 19.24 -6.09 -34.18
C LYS A 285 18.48 -4.91 -34.79
N ASN A 286 18.22 -4.96 -36.10
CA ASN A 286 17.44 -3.95 -36.82
C ASN A 286 16.01 -3.77 -36.27
N LYS A 287 15.37 -4.83 -35.72
CA LYS A 287 14.05 -4.72 -35.09
C LYS A 287 14.11 -3.95 -33.77
N LEU A 288 15.17 -4.15 -32.99
CA LEU A 288 15.40 -3.39 -31.75
C LEU A 288 15.77 -1.93 -32.07
N ASP A 289 16.56 -1.67 -33.11
CA ASP A 289 16.93 -0.31 -33.54
C ASP A 289 15.79 0.57 -34.04
N ARG A 290 14.71 -0.06 -34.52
CA ARG A 290 13.49 0.64 -34.93
C ARG A 290 12.72 1.21 -33.74
N CYS A 291 12.77 0.54 -32.58
CA CYS A 291 12.17 1.04 -31.35
C CYS A 291 13.06 2.13 -30.76
N ARG A 292 12.53 3.35 -30.59
CA ARG A 292 13.32 4.52 -30.20
C ARG A 292 12.64 5.32 -29.11
N ASN A 293 13.43 5.77 -28.15
CA ASN A 293 13.04 6.83 -27.24
C ASN A 293 13.53 8.16 -27.81
N LYS A 294 12.59 9.03 -28.23
CA LYS A 294 12.91 10.31 -28.87
C LYS A 294 13.51 11.34 -27.91
N GLU A 295 13.14 11.28 -26.63
CA GLU A 295 13.63 12.20 -25.60
C GLU A 295 15.07 11.90 -25.23
N MET A 296 15.38 10.62 -25.01
CA MET A 296 16.74 10.15 -24.74
C MET A 296 17.64 10.11 -25.98
N LYS A 297 17.07 10.23 -27.19
CA LYS A 297 17.76 10.06 -28.49
C LYS A 297 18.48 8.71 -28.60
N GLU A 298 17.86 7.65 -28.09
CA GLU A 298 18.43 6.29 -28.08
C GLU A 298 17.49 5.27 -28.74
N THR A 299 18.10 4.23 -29.34
CA THR A 299 17.37 3.04 -29.79
C THR A 299 17.33 2.01 -28.67
N LEU A 300 16.32 1.12 -28.71
CA LEU A 300 16.22 0.06 -27.70
C LEU A 300 17.45 -0.87 -27.71
N TYR A 301 18.07 -1.08 -28.88
CA TYR A 301 19.31 -1.85 -28.97
C TYR A 301 20.46 -1.14 -28.23
N SER A 302 20.67 0.16 -28.50
CA SER A 302 21.72 0.94 -27.83
C SER A 302 21.46 1.15 -26.33
N PHE A 303 20.20 1.01 -25.93
CA PHE A 303 19.79 1.09 -24.52
C PHE A 303 20.09 -0.22 -23.77
N LEU A 304 19.91 -1.37 -24.43
CA LEU A 304 20.17 -2.71 -23.88
C LEU A 304 21.65 -3.10 -23.88
N VAL A 305 22.41 -2.64 -24.88
CA VAL A 305 23.82 -3.03 -25.08
C VAL A 305 24.68 -1.77 -25.03
N PRO A 306 25.78 -1.77 -24.26
CA PRO A 306 26.66 -0.61 -24.21
C PRO A 306 27.28 -0.30 -25.57
N ARG A 307 27.51 0.99 -25.84
CA ARG A 307 28.18 1.44 -27.06
C ARG A 307 29.67 1.08 -26.97
N LYS A 308 30.19 0.29 -27.92
CA LYS A 308 31.63 0.05 -28.04
C LYS A 308 32.31 1.34 -28.49
N ASP A 309 33.30 1.81 -27.74
CA ASP A 309 34.16 2.91 -28.18
C ASP A 309 35.00 2.44 -29.37
N ASN A 310 34.94 3.18 -30.48
CA ASN A 310 35.69 2.88 -31.72
C ASN A 310 37.19 3.25 -31.61
N SER A 311 37.82 3.04 -30.45
CA SER A 311 39.28 3.20 -30.34
C SER A 311 39.96 1.97 -30.98
N LYS A 312 40.94 2.22 -31.84
CA LYS A 312 41.53 1.25 -32.78
C LYS A 312 42.50 0.23 -32.15
N ASP A 313 42.52 0.06 -30.83
CA ASP A 313 43.45 -0.86 -30.20
C ASP A 313 42.77 -2.19 -29.85
N LYS A 314 43.15 -3.21 -30.63
CA LYS A 314 42.80 -4.62 -30.42
C LYS A 314 43.58 -5.21 -29.25
N LYS A 315 43.41 -4.65 -28.07
CA LYS A 315 43.62 -5.35 -26.80
C LYS A 315 42.34 -5.21 -25.99
N ASP A 316 42.20 -6.06 -24.98
CA ASP A 316 41.30 -5.84 -23.85
C ASP A 316 39.91 -6.50 -23.90
N VAL A 317 39.90 -7.77 -23.46
CA VAL A 317 38.75 -8.34 -22.74
C VAL A 317 38.42 -7.50 -21.49
N ALA A 318 39.41 -6.82 -20.89
CA ALA A 318 39.24 -5.91 -19.74
C ALA A 318 38.39 -4.66 -20.07
N VAL A 319 38.53 -4.09 -21.27
CA VAL A 319 37.73 -2.93 -21.74
C VAL A 319 36.26 -3.30 -21.90
N SER A 320 35.95 -4.58 -22.15
CA SER A 320 34.55 -5.02 -22.23
C SER A 320 33.89 -5.09 -20.85
N LYS A 321 34.61 -5.55 -19.81
CA LYS A 321 34.07 -5.73 -18.45
C LYS A 321 33.72 -4.38 -17.80
N ASP A 322 34.61 -3.40 -17.93
CA ASP A 322 34.38 -2.04 -17.41
C ASP A 322 33.22 -1.34 -18.10
N LEU A 323 33.02 -1.62 -19.40
CA LEU A 323 31.92 -1.08 -20.18
C LEU A 323 30.55 -1.65 -19.74
N TYR A 324 30.49 -2.95 -19.46
CA TYR A 324 29.27 -3.59 -18.97
C TYR A 324 28.92 -3.14 -17.55
N LYS A 325 29.91 -3.04 -16.65
CA LYS A 325 29.73 -2.46 -15.32
C LYS A 325 29.19 -1.04 -15.40
N LYS A 326 29.78 -0.18 -16.23
CA LYS A 326 29.30 1.19 -16.43
C LYS A 326 27.83 1.24 -16.84
N LYS A 327 27.39 0.31 -17.70
CA LYS A 327 25.99 0.20 -18.14
C LYS A 327 25.06 -0.27 -17.02
N GLU A 328 25.55 -1.11 -16.12
CA GLU A 328 24.85 -1.49 -14.88
C GLU A 328 24.62 -0.26 -13.99
N TYR A 329 25.66 0.57 -13.80
CA TYR A 329 25.59 1.80 -12.99
C TYR A 329 24.62 2.87 -13.51
N GLU A 330 24.32 2.90 -14.81
CA GLU A 330 23.30 3.80 -15.38
C GLU A 330 21.89 3.55 -14.82
N ILE A 331 21.63 2.37 -14.25
CA ILE A 331 20.34 2.01 -13.62
C ILE A 331 20.30 2.42 -12.13
N PHE A 332 21.46 2.70 -11.54
CA PHE A 332 21.63 3.01 -10.11
C PHE A 332 21.84 4.49 -9.70
N PRO A 333 21.67 5.54 -10.54
CA PRO A 333 21.98 6.92 -10.11
C PRO A 333 21.13 7.37 -8.90
N GLN A 334 19.91 6.86 -8.80
CA GLN A 334 18.97 7.04 -7.69
C GLN A 334 19.38 6.42 -6.35
N PHE A 335 20.54 5.74 -6.27
CA PHE A 335 21.09 5.26 -5.01
C PHE A 335 21.81 6.37 -4.22
N ASP A 336 22.31 7.41 -4.90
CA ASP A 336 23.04 8.50 -4.25
C ASP A 336 22.13 9.64 -3.76
N GLU A 337 20.85 9.62 -4.14
CA GLU A 337 19.92 10.72 -3.90
C GLU A 337 19.23 10.67 -2.52
N ASP A 338 19.42 9.59 -1.76
CA ASP A 338 18.69 9.35 -0.51
C ASP A 338 19.61 9.24 0.70
N TYR A 339 19.64 10.34 1.46
CA TYR A 339 20.43 10.46 2.66
C TYR A 339 20.10 9.39 3.71
N ASP A 340 18.81 9.09 3.93
CA ASP A 340 18.35 8.20 4.98
C ASP A 340 18.70 6.73 4.68
N LEU A 341 18.57 6.31 3.41
CA LEU A 341 18.99 4.98 2.97
C LEU A 341 20.51 4.81 3.05
N ASN A 342 21.29 5.85 2.71
CA ASN A 342 22.74 5.80 2.78
C ASN A 342 23.23 5.73 4.23
N GLU A 343 22.63 6.47 5.16
CA GLU A 343 22.87 6.33 6.60
C GLU A 343 22.56 4.91 7.09
N ALA A 344 21.44 4.33 6.66
CA ALA A 344 21.09 2.95 7.02
C ALA A 344 22.10 1.92 6.47
N CYS A 345 22.59 2.11 5.25
CA CYS A 345 23.66 1.30 4.64
C CYS A 345 24.97 1.38 5.45
N ILE A 346 25.40 2.59 5.82
CA ILE A 346 26.59 2.84 6.66
C ILE A 346 26.43 2.14 8.01
N LEU A 347 25.25 2.26 8.63
CA LEU A 347 24.95 1.70 9.95
C LEU A 347 25.18 0.18 10.02
N ILE A 348 24.92 -0.54 8.94
CA ILE A 348 25.10 -2.00 8.86
C ILE A 348 26.34 -2.42 8.06
N SER A 349 27.18 -1.47 7.64
CA SER A 349 28.36 -1.71 6.80
C SER A 349 28.03 -2.48 5.52
N PHE A 350 26.93 -2.10 4.86
CA PHE A 350 26.46 -2.72 3.62
C PHE A 350 26.49 -1.70 2.49
N ASP A 351 27.17 -2.03 1.39
CA ASP A 351 27.13 -1.24 0.17
C ASP A 351 26.52 -2.06 -0.97
N PRO A 352 25.29 -1.74 -1.41
CA PRO A 352 24.62 -2.45 -2.50
C PRO A 352 25.30 -2.28 -3.87
N LYS A 353 26.19 -1.29 -4.04
CA LYS A 353 26.91 -1.03 -5.29
C LYS A 353 28.17 -1.89 -5.42
N GLU A 354 28.79 -2.21 -4.29
CA GLU A 354 30.00 -3.03 -4.23
C GLU A 354 29.68 -4.53 -4.08
N ASP A 355 28.51 -4.88 -3.53
CA ASP A 355 28.01 -6.27 -3.48
C ASP A 355 27.55 -6.74 -4.87
N GLU A 356 28.36 -7.60 -5.51
CA GLU A 356 28.15 -8.08 -6.88
C GLU A 356 26.84 -8.86 -7.07
N ASP A 357 26.45 -9.67 -6.07
CA ASP A 357 25.20 -10.45 -6.10
C ASP A 357 23.99 -9.53 -6.02
N THR A 358 24.05 -8.55 -5.11
CA THR A 358 23.01 -7.53 -4.96
C THR A 358 22.88 -6.73 -6.25
N ARG A 359 23.99 -6.22 -6.78
CA ARG A 359 24.00 -5.40 -7.99
C ARG A 359 23.40 -6.16 -9.19
N SER A 360 23.84 -7.40 -9.39
CA SER A 360 23.32 -8.29 -10.42
C SER A 360 21.82 -8.56 -10.26
N SER A 361 21.37 -8.85 -9.02
CA SER A 361 19.95 -9.08 -8.73
C SER A 361 19.10 -7.86 -9.07
N LEU A 362 19.57 -6.66 -8.72
CA LEU A 362 18.88 -5.40 -8.97
C LEU A 362 18.85 -5.07 -10.46
N TYR A 363 19.93 -5.33 -11.19
CA TYR A 363 20.00 -5.21 -12.65
C TYR A 363 18.98 -6.12 -13.35
N PHE A 364 18.92 -7.41 -12.96
CA PHE A 364 17.95 -8.33 -13.54
C PHE A 364 16.51 -7.90 -13.25
N HIS A 365 16.25 -7.44 -12.02
CA HIS A 365 14.93 -6.95 -11.62
C HIS A 365 14.46 -5.75 -12.47
N TYR A 366 15.37 -4.81 -12.74
CA TYR A 366 15.12 -3.69 -13.65
C TYR A 366 14.66 -4.16 -15.03
N TRP A 367 15.44 -5.03 -15.68
CA TRP A 367 15.16 -5.44 -17.05
C TRP A 367 13.95 -6.38 -17.17
N ILE A 368 13.71 -7.24 -16.18
CA ILE A 368 12.49 -8.05 -16.12
C ILE A 368 11.27 -7.13 -16.09
N THR A 369 11.29 -6.09 -15.24
CA THR A 369 10.20 -5.12 -15.11
C THR A 369 9.98 -4.36 -16.42
N PHE A 370 11.07 -3.85 -17.02
CA PHE A 370 11.06 -3.14 -18.30
C PHE A 370 10.47 -3.99 -19.44
N LEU A 371 10.98 -5.22 -19.64
CA LEU A 371 10.53 -6.13 -20.69
C LEU A 371 9.08 -6.60 -20.46
N THR A 372 8.68 -6.84 -19.21
CA THR A 372 7.30 -7.22 -18.86
C THR A 372 6.32 -6.12 -19.24
N LYS A 373 6.64 -4.86 -18.92
CA LYS A 373 5.82 -3.70 -19.31
C LYS A 373 5.72 -3.59 -20.84
N MET A 374 6.82 -3.72 -21.57
CA MET A 374 6.79 -3.71 -23.04
C MET A 374 5.94 -4.84 -23.63
N ARG A 375 6.03 -6.06 -23.11
CA ARG A 375 5.22 -7.21 -23.57
C ARG A 375 3.73 -6.95 -23.39
N LYS A 376 3.33 -6.36 -22.26
CA LYS A 376 1.94 -6.03 -21.96
C LYS A 376 1.36 -5.03 -22.98
N GLU A 377 2.14 -4.04 -23.40
CA GLU A 377 1.70 -3.07 -24.41
C GLU A 377 1.76 -3.61 -25.84
N SER A 378 2.75 -4.46 -26.16
CA SER A 378 2.83 -5.17 -27.45
C SER A 378 1.57 -6.03 -27.72
N LYS A 379 1.04 -6.71 -26.69
CA LYS A 379 -0.20 -7.51 -26.79
C LYS A 379 -1.47 -6.68 -27.06
N LYS A 380 -1.49 -5.41 -26.64
CA LYS A 380 -2.64 -4.51 -26.84
C LYS A 380 -2.67 -3.84 -28.21
N THR A 381 -1.63 -4.04 -29.02
CA THR A 381 -1.53 -3.45 -30.36
C THR A 381 -2.06 -4.48 -31.37
N PRO A 382 -3.17 -4.22 -32.09
CA PRO A 382 -3.65 -5.13 -33.12
C PRO A 382 -2.56 -5.28 -34.18
N VAL A 383 -2.25 -6.52 -34.55
CA VAL A 383 -1.36 -6.81 -35.68
C VAL A 383 -2.11 -6.41 -36.94
N VAL A 384 -1.90 -5.19 -37.45
CA VAL A 384 -2.34 -4.80 -38.78
C VAL A 384 -1.52 -5.63 -39.77
N ARG A 385 -2.07 -6.77 -40.19
CA ARG A 385 -1.54 -7.51 -41.33
C ARG A 385 -1.94 -6.72 -42.57
N GLU A 386 -1.01 -5.97 -43.14
CA GLU A 386 -1.14 -5.53 -44.53
C GLU A 386 -1.30 -6.79 -45.38
N ARG A 387 -2.51 -7.01 -45.91
CA ARG A 387 -2.73 -7.95 -47.00
C ARG A 387 -1.92 -7.42 -48.17
N ARG A 388 -0.89 -8.16 -48.57
CA ARG A 388 -0.31 -8.00 -49.91
C ARG A 388 -1.38 -8.45 -50.90
N GLU A 389 -1.99 -7.50 -51.58
CA GLU A 389 -2.75 -7.77 -52.79
C GLU A 389 -1.73 -8.13 -53.88
N ASN A 390 -1.91 -9.33 -54.45
CA ASN A 390 -1.24 -9.76 -55.68
C ASN A 390 -2.03 -9.26 -56.88
#